data_AF-A0A3M2AFI8-F1
#
_entry.id   AF-A0A3M2AFI8-F1
#
_cell.length_a   1.000
_cell.length_b   1.000
_cell.length_c   1.000
_cell.angle_alpha   90.00
_cell.angle_beta   90.00
_cell.angle_gamma   90.00
#
_symmetry.space_group_name_H-M   'P 1'
#
loop_
_entity.id
_entity.type
_entity.pdbx_description
1 polymer ?
#
loop_
_entity_poly.entity_id
_entity_poly.type
_entity_poly.pdbx_seq_one_letter_code
_entity_poly.pdbx_strand_id
1 'polypeptide(L)'
;MAVTVTTTPATAGTLSIETYEVLTGFSVAAGKYMVHIKNVGSLIPGGLDVDIDVNGYTLSPGEEILMEAEFDAANNTYLTTPAITVTNASGAGVWYRVKGS
;
A
#
# COMPACT_ATOMS: atom_id res chain seq x y z
N MET A 1 29.91 -14.72 4.66
CA MET A 1 28.75 -15.33 5.36
C MET A 1 27.50 -14.72 4.76
N ALA A 2 26.69 -15.50 4.04
CA ALA A 2 25.43 -14.99 3.50
C ALA A 2 24.41 -14.98 4.66
N VAL A 3 23.87 -13.81 4.98
CA VAL A 3 22.79 -13.65 5.96
C VAL A 3 21.50 -14.12 5.29
N THR A 4 21.00 -15.27 5.70
CA THR A 4 19.69 -15.76 5.28
C THR A 4 18.62 -15.05 6.10
N VAL A 5 17.96 -14.05 5.52
CA VAL A 5 16.79 -13.42 6.14
C VAL A 5 15.61 -14.37 5.98
N THR A 6 15.22 -15.04 7.06
CA THR A 6 14.03 -15.90 7.06
C THR A 6 12.80 -15.03 7.27
N THR A 7 12.09 -14.71 6.20
CA THR A 7 10.76 -14.12 6.29
C THR A 7 9.75 -15.26 6.44
N THR A 8 8.98 -15.25 7.53
CA THR A 8 7.81 -16.13 7.65
C THR A 8 6.84 -15.81 6.51
N PRO A 9 6.40 -16.81 5.71
CA PRO A 9 5.34 -16.59 4.74
C PRO A 9 4.11 -16.08 5.48
N ALA A 10 3.62 -14.91 5.06
CA ALA A 10 2.31 -14.45 5.45
C ALA A 10 1.29 -15.61 5.22
N THR A 11 0.39 -15.86 6.15
CA THR A 11 -0.81 -16.72 6.01
C THR A 11 -1.99 -15.89 5.49
N ALA A 12 -2.91 -16.41 4.68
CA ALA A 12 -4.00 -15.58 4.14
C ALA A 12 -4.98 -15.05 5.20
N GLY A 13 -4.65 -13.90 5.78
CA GLY A 13 -5.51 -13.12 6.66
C GLY A 13 -6.46 -12.24 5.84
N THR A 14 -7.72 -12.20 6.27
CA THR A 14 -8.80 -11.36 5.71
C THR A 14 -8.76 -9.93 6.28
N LEU A 15 -7.60 -9.46 6.74
CA LEU A 15 -7.48 -8.10 7.29
C LEU A 15 -7.50 -7.12 6.12
N SER A 16 -8.69 -6.58 5.80
CA SER A 16 -8.84 -5.38 5.00
C SER A 16 -8.89 -4.17 5.92
N ILE A 17 -7.76 -3.46 6.04
CA ILE A 17 -7.78 -2.11 6.61
C ILE A 17 -8.25 -1.21 5.49
N GLU A 18 -9.42 -0.61 5.66
CA GLU A 18 -9.98 0.39 4.76
C GLU A 18 -10.05 1.71 5.50
N THR A 19 -9.20 2.65 5.11
CA THR A 19 -9.07 3.94 5.79
C THR A 19 -9.30 5.06 4.79
N TYR A 20 -10.09 6.05 5.20
CA TYR A 20 -10.29 7.33 4.51
C TYR A 20 -9.80 8.44 5.43
N GLU A 21 -8.53 8.83 5.29
CA GLU A 21 -7.95 9.84 6.17
C GLU A 21 -7.06 10.82 5.40
N VAL A 22 -6.95 12.02 5.96
CA VAL A 22 -5.94 13.00 5.57
C VAL A 22 -4.65 12.59 6.25
N LEU A 23 -3.70 12.07 5.49
CA LEU A 23 -2.48 11.47 6.04
C LEU A 23 -1.29 12.36 5.74
N THR A 24 -0.38 12.57 6.68
CA THR A 24 0.92 13.19 6.34
C THR A 24 1.86 12.22 5.59
N GLY A 25 1.52 10.93 5.63
CA GLY A 25 2.22 9.80 5.04
C GLY A 25 1.98 8.54 5.86
N PHE A 26 2.12 7.37 5.24
CA PHE A 26 2.03 6.08 5.93
C PHE A 26 2.88 5.02 5.24
N SER A 27 3.19 3.95 5.95
CA SER A 27 3.92 2.82 5.40
C SER A 27 3.22 1.51 5.71
N VAL A 28 3.11 0.65 4.70
CA VAL A 28 2.65 -0.73 4.80
C VAL A 28 3.87 -1.63 4.66
N ALA A 29 4.19 -2.37 5.74
CA ALA A 29 5.29 -3.33 5.72
C ALA A 29 5.03 -4.49 4.75
N ALA A 30 6.12 -5.10 4.27
CA ALA A 30 6.09 -6.35 3.52
C ALA A 30 5.38 -7.47 4.31
N GLY A 31 4.90 -8.50 3.61
CA GLY A 31 4.05 -9.56 4.19
C GLY A 31 2.55 -9.36 3.98
N LYS A 32 2.17 -8.43 3.11
CA LYS A 32 0.81 -8.29 2.61
C LYS A 32 0.72 -8.93 1.23
N TYR A 33 -0.46 -9.41 0.84
CA TYR A 33 -0.66 -10.01 -0.47
C TYR A 33 -1.23 -9.06 -1.49
N MET A 34 -1.88 -8.01 -1.03
CA MET A 34 -2.48 -7.00 -1.89
C MET A 34 -2.44 -5.68 -1.15
N VAL A 35 -1.99 -4.63 -1.83
CA VAL A 35 -2.12 -3.26 -1.37
C VAL A 35 -2.69 -2.44 -2.51
N HIS A 36 -3.86 -1.86 -2.29
CA HIS A 36 -4.51 -0.95 -3.21
C HIS A 36 -4.53 0.44 -2.58
N ILE A 37 -4.05 1.45 -3.29
CA ILE A 37 -4.04 2.84 -2.82
C ILE A 37 -4.66 3.70 -3.90
N LYS A 38 -5.49 4.64 -3.47
CA LYS A 38 -6.13 5.62 -4.33
C LYS A 38 -5.99 7.00 -3.71
N ASN A 39 -5.55 7.96 -4.53
CA ASN A 39 -5.65 9.36 -4.18
C ASN A 39 -7.10 9.80 -4.42
N VAL A 40 -7.83 10.14 -3.36
CA VAL A 40 -9.23 10.59 -3.48
C VAL A 40 -9.36 12.12 -3.55
N GLY A 41 -8.24 12.84 -3.62
CA GLY A 41 -8.20 14.29 -3.68
C GLY A 41 -8.49 14.93 -2.32
N SER A 42 -8.81 16.22 -2.33
CA SER A 42 -9.12 16.93 -1.08
C SER A 42 -10.41 16.41 -0.43
N LEU A 43 -10.31 15.90 0.79
CA LEU A 43 -11.47 15.55 1.63
C LEU A 43 -12.04 16.76 2.40
N ILE A 44 -11.35 17.90 2.34
CA ILE A 44 -11.76 19.13 3.04
C ILE A 44 -12.47 20.05 2.04
N PRO A 45 -13.67 20.58 2.37
CA PRO A 45 -14.37 21.54 1.53
C PRO A 45 -13.53 22.79 1.27
N GLY A 46 -13.21 23.07 0.01
CA GLY A 46 -12.34 24.19 -0.39
C GLY A 46 -10.84 23.94 -0.21
N GLY A 47 -10.43 22.73 0.19
CA GLY A 47 -9.04 22.31 0.18
C GLY A 47 -8.53 22.10 -1.24
N LEU A 48 -7.20 22.23 -1.41
CA LEU A 48 -6.54 21.94 -2.67
C LEU A 48 -6.32 20.44 -2.81
N ASP A 49 -6.46 19.97 -4.04
CA ASP A 49 -6.04 18.65 -4.43
C ASP A 49 -4.52 18.53 -4.35
N VAL A 50 -4.04 17.44 -3.78
CA VAL A 50 -2.61 17.19 -3.51
C VAL A 50 -2.25 15.83 -4.11
N ASP A 51 -1.14 15.78 -4.85
CA ASP A 51 -0.58 14.55 -5.38
C ASP A 51 0.08 13.74 -4.26
N ILE A 52 -0.02 12.41 -4.32
CA ILE A 52 0.64 11.52 -3.35
C ILE A 52 1.73 10.71 -4.05
N ASP A 53 2.83 10.44 -3.34
CA ASP A 53 3.91 9.61 -3.88
C ASP A 53 3.88 8.23 -3.22
N VAL A 54 3.66 7.19 -4.02
CA VAL A 54 3.57 5.79 -3.59
C VAL A 54 4.78 5.02 -4.12
N ASN A 55 5.73 4.68 -3.24
CA ASN A 55 6.98 4.00 -3.63
C ASN A 55 7.75 4.70 -4.79
N GLY A 56 7.63 6.02 -4.89
CA GLY A 56 8.22 6.81 -5.98
C GLY A 56 7.35 6.96 -7.23
N TYR A 57 6.13 6.40 -7.24
CA TYR A 57 5.11 6.70 -8.24
C TYR A 57 4.21 7.82 -7.75
N THR A 58 4.16 8.94 -8.47
CA THR A 58 3.23 10.03 -8.17
C THR A 58 1.83 9.65 -8.67
N LEU A 59 0.84 9.74 -7.78
CA LEU A 59 -0.58 9.56 -8.06
C LEU A 59 -1.30 10.89 -7.90
N SER A 60 -1.87 11.35 -9.00
CA SER A 60 -2.72 12.53 -9.02
C SER A 60 -4.09 12.20 -8.41
N PRO A 61 -4.84 13.20 -7.93
CA PRO A 61 -6.22 13.03 -7.46
C PRO A 61 -7.08 12.24 -8.45
N GLY A 62 -7.72 11.18 -7.97
CA GLY A 62 -8.51 10.25 -8.77
C GLY A 62 -7.75 9.02 -9.28
N GLU A 63 -6.42 9.03 -9.26
CA GLU A 63 -5.59 7.90 -9.67
C GLU A 63 -5.43 6.86 -8.55
N GLU A 64 -5.22 5.61 -8.97
CA GLU A 64 -5.06 4.48 -8.08
C GLU A 64 -3.93 3.55 -8.54
N ILE A 65 -3.34 2.84 -7.58
CA ILE A 65 -2.31 1.84 -7.80
C ILE A 65 -2.62 0.58 -7.01
N LEU A 66 -2.54 -0.55 -7.70
CA LEU A 66 -2.69 -1.88 -7.11
C LEU A 66 -1.35 -2.61 -7.19
N MET A 67 -0.89 -3.09 -6.04
CA MET A 67 0.31 -3.91 -5.93
C MET A 67 -0.06 -5.24 -5.29
N GLU A 68 0.19 -6.32 -6.00
CA GLU A 68 -0.13 -7.69 -5.59
C GLU A 68 1.15 -8.49 -5.35
N ALA A 69 1.09 -9.43 -4.42
CA ALA A 69 2.17 -10.37 -4.19
C ALA A 69 2.25 -11.38 -5.33
N GLU A 70 3.47 -11.70 -5.74
CA GLU A 70 3.71 -12.76 -6.71
C GLU A 70 3.70 -14.11 -5.98
N PHE A 71 2.78 -14.98 -6.37
CA PHE A 71 2.59 -16.30 -5.76
C PHE A 71 3.13 -17.39 -6.67
N ASP A 72 4.08 -18.17 -6.15
CA ASP A 72 4.55 -19.40 -6.78
C ASP A 72 3.69 -20.58 -6.32
N ALA A 73 2.77 -20.99 -7.19
CA ALA A 73 1.88 -22.11 -6.93
C ALA A 73 2.59 -23.47 -6.86
N ALA A 74 3.77 -23.61 -7.49
CA ALA A 74 4.51 -24.88 -7.48
C ALA A 74 5.18 -25.13 -6.12
N ASN A 75 5.63 -24.06 -5.46
CA ASN A 75 6.27 -24.13 -4.15
C ASN A 75 5.34 -23.69 -2.99
N ASN A 76 4.12 -23.24 -3.29
CA ASN A 76 3.16 -22.69 -2.35
C ASN A 76 3.76 -21.55 -1.49
N THR A 77 4.53 -20.67 -2.14
CA THR A 77 5.26 -19.59 -1.50
C THR A 77 5.04 -18.27 -2.22
N TYR A 78 4.99 -17.16 -1.47
CA TYR A 78 5.03 -15.82 -2.05
C TYR A 78 6.48 -15.46 -2.37
N LEU A 79 6.77 -15.22 -3.65
CA LEU A 79 8.10 -14.82 -4.13
C LEU A 79 8.40 -13.38 -3.76
N THR A 80 7.39 -12.51 -3.88
CA THR A 80 7.52 -11.09 -3.63
C THR A 80 6.25 -10.61 -2.92
N THR A 81 6.39 -9.83 -1.84
CA THR A 81 5.24 -9.22 -1.16
C THR A 81 5.29 -7.70 -1.30
N PRO A 82 4.18 -7.02 -1.61
CA PRO A 82 4.12 -5.57 -1.67
C PRO A 82 4.47 -4.95 -0.32
N ALA A 83 5.36 -3.97 -0.35
CA ALA A 83 5.67 -3.06 0.74
C ALA A 83 5.48 -1.64 0.20
N ILE A 84 4.71 -0.81 0.90
CA ILE A 84 4.36 0.52 0.40
C ILE A 84 4.83 1.59 1.36
N THR A 85 5.36 2.68 0.81
CA THR A 85 5.54 3.95 1.51
C THR A 85 4.80 5.01 0.72
N VAL A 86 3.83 5.65 1.37
CA VAL A 86 3.15 6.83 0.84
C VAL A 86 3.75 8.06 1.49
N THR A 87 4.33 8.93 0.66
CA THR A 87 4.90 10.21 1.05
C THR A 87 4.14 11.36 0.40
N ASN A 88 4.44 12.59 0.84
CA ASN A 88 3.86 13.82 0.30
C ASN A 88 2.32 13.92 0.42
N ALA A 89 1.69 13.09 1.25
CA ALA A 89 0.24 13.05 1.39
C ALA A 89 -0.35 14.20 2.22
N SER A 90 0.46 15.18 2.65
CA SER A 90 0.05 16.22 3.60
C SER A 90 -1.15 17.03 3.10
N GLY A 91 -2.35 16.70 3.59
CA GLY A 91 -3.61 17.31 3.13
C GLY A 91 -4.38 16.50 2.08
N ALA A 92 -3.76 15.48 1.48
CA ALA A 92 -4.40 14.57 0.53
C ALA A 92 -5.34 13.61 1.25
N GLY A 93 -6.54 13.43 0.71
CA GLY A 93 -7.37 12.30 1.04
C GLY A 93 -6.82 11.05 0.38
N VAL A 94 -6.51 10.05 1.19
CA VAL A 94 -6.07 8.75 0.67
C VAL A 94 -7.05 7.69 1.10
N TRP A 95 -7.45 6.86 0.13
CA TRP A 95 -8.08 5.59 0.39
C TRP A 95 -7.03 4.50 0.19
N TYR A 96 -6.91 3.60 1.15
CA TYR A 96 -6.08 2.43 0.96
C TYR A 96 -6.73 1.17 1.52
N ARG A 97 -6.49 0.06 0.83
CA ARG A 97 -6.89 -1.28 1.21
C ARG A 97 -5.69 -2.19 1.18
N VAL A 98 -5.33 -2.69 2.36
CA VAL A 98 -4.30 -3.72 2.51
C VAL A 98 -5.00 -5.04 2.76
N LYS A 99 -4.55 -6.14 2.13
CA LYS A 99 -4.90 -7.51 2.51
C LYS A 99 -3.64 -8.28 2.83
N GLY A 100 -3.64 -9.01 3.93
CA GLY A 100 -2.54 -9.92 4.23
C GLY A 100 -2.76 -10.68 5.52
N SER A 101 -1.73 -11.45 5.86
CA SER A 101 -1.62 -12.19 7.11
C SER A 101 -1.71 -11.33 8.36
#